data_AF-A0A2I2GAV6-F1
#
_entry.id   AF-A0A2I2GAV6-F1
#
_cell.length_a   1.000
_cell.length_b   1.000
_cell.length_c   1.000
_cell.angle_alpha   90.00
_cell.angle_beta   90.00
_cell.angle_gamma   90.00
#
_symmetry.space_group_name_H-M   'P 1'
#
loop_
_entity.id
_entity.type
_entity.pdbx_description
1 polymer ?
#
loop_
_entity_poly.entity_id
_entity_poly.type
_entity_poly.pdbx_seq_one_letter_code
_entity_poly.pdbx_strand_id
1 'polypeptide(L)'
;MVVHSFMRRGVELIQEQAANPDRPSVEFQGWQAGLLTFTIIAFIFSVLAVEYTYGLLVPTLAAIEDSNPDIFVRIDTDQDPTKPIDPADADAEIVVTPPRPVTSKLRTTIKHLRARAGFWSRFRGFAMFIVMFNAQGILSSMFPVSLSNFIGQFFVQMIVGILLANLQLTWIHIVISEPSPKRFYQRIPGFKAWKKIVPVYAFEQAVVAGAFFVPFMVGSRIPALDRRPSDFTDLNLGTAAQMASVFSVPWLCAFFASIPARAIFIRVAASMLPEEDEAIVPFDRSFGGKVVPAILGGAGKLSISDAWKTFDGPARGRYCKAIFKGFAIQVAISTFFILVLVGQTIPSVLYGPIIPFNSPYPFLYSLPPHTKPSTNVFNPSTTNTMATTPAGRMLSRQLSQMQSDKDIPGISCGLVDSNVFEWEVMLMISDDVKLYGGGFFRARLSFPQEYPHLPPKMKFDPPLFHPNIYPNGDVCISILHPPEEDKWGYESASERWSPVQTPETILLSVISMLSSPNDESPANVEAARLWREDPKEFKKEVRKCVRASLGEE
;
A
#
# COMPACT_ATOMS: atom_id res chain seq x y z
N MET A 1 -4.99 13.60 27.88
CA MET A 1 -4.90 12.92 29.20
C MET A 1 -4.59 11.44 29.06
N VAL A 2 -5.33 10.71 28.21
CA VAL A 2 -5.21 9.24 28.02
C VAL A 2 -3.84 8.77 27.49
N VAL A 3 -3.26 9.47 26.50
CA VAL A 3 -1.93 9.14 25.95
C VAL A 3 -0.81 9.30 26.98
N HIS A 4 -0.91 10.33 27.83
CA HIS A 4 0.08 10.61 28.87
C HIS A 4 0.06 9.55 29.99
N SER A 5 -1.13 9.10 30.40
CA SER A 5 -1.25 7.99 31.37
C SER A 5 -0.72 6.66 30.80
N PHE A 6 -0.92 6.42 29.50
CA PHE A 6 -0.41 5.20 28.86
C PHE A 6 1.10 5.19 28.67
N MET A 7 1.70 6.31 28.24
CA MET A 7 3.16 6.42 28.18
C MET A 7 3.79 6.24 29.55
N ARG A 8 3.21 6.87 30.59
CA ARG A 8 3.69 6.72 31.96
C ARG A 8 3.64 5.26 32.45
N ARG A 9 2.53 4.57 32.23
CA ARG A 9 2.36 3.16 32.62
C ARG A 9 3.31 2.23 31.87
N GLY A 10 3.55 2.48 30.58
CA GLY A 10 4.50 1.72 29.77
C GLY A 10 5.95 1.90 30.24
N VAL A 11 6.33 3.12 30.61
CA VAL A 11 7.65 3.41 31.18
C VAL A 11 7.83 2.77 32.56
N GLU A 12 6.82 2.84 33.43
CA GLU A 12 6.82 2.19 34.74
C GLU A 12 7.03 0.67 34.63
N LEU A 13 6.41 0.02 33.63
CA LEU A 13 6.55 -1.43 33.40
C LEU A 13 7.93 -1.82 32.85
N ILE A 14 8.50 -1.02 31.93
CA ILE A 14 9.87 -1.23 31.45
C ILE A 14 10.87 -1.08 32.61
N GLN A 15 10.65 -0.10 33.49
CA GLN A 15 11.50 0.17 34.64
C GLN A 15 11.39 -0.92 35.71
N GLU A 16 10.19 -1.44 35.96
CA GLU A 16 9.98 -2.60 36.85
C GLU A 16 10.59 -3.89 36.31
N GLN A 17 10.55 -4.11 34.99
CA GLN A 17 11.12 -5.30 34.36
C GLN A 17 12.65 -5.24 34.28
N ALA A 18 13.22 -4.05 34.12
CA ALA A 18 14.66 -3.83 34.24
C ALA A 18 15.17 -4.00 35.68
N ALA A 19 14.33 -3.72 36.69
CA ALA A 19 14.67 -3.87 38.10
C ALA A 19 14.61 -5.31 38.63
N ASN A 20 13.90 -6.21 37.94
CA ASN A 20 13.74 -7.60 38.39
C ASN A 20 13.80 -8.59 37.20
N PRO A 21 15.02 -9.03 36.80
CA PRO A 21 15.23 -9.84 35.60
C PRO A 21 14.63 -11.26 35.68
N ASP A 22 14.22 -11.72 36.87
CA ASP A 22 13.58 -13.03 37.09
C ASP A 22 12.05 -13.02 36.87
N ARG A 23 11.44 -11.87 36.53
CA ARG A 23 10.02 -11.82 36.13
C ARG A 23 9.81 -12.55 34.80
N PRO A 24 8.72 -13.33 34.63
CA PRO A 24 8.44 -14.00 33.37
C PRO A 24 8.32 -12.96 32.25
N SER A 25 9.04 -13.19 31.15
CA SER A 25 8.92 -12.39 29.93
C SER A 25 7.45 -12.30 29.53
N VAL A 26 7.03 -11.16 28.99
CA VAL A 26 5.70 -11.02 28.37
C VAL A 26 5.63 -12.02 27.22
N GLU A 27 5.03 -13.18 27.48
CA GLU A 27 4.80 -14.20 26.47
C GLU A 27 3.58 -13.79 25.64
N PHE A 28 3.83 -13.42 24.39
CA PHE A 28 2.77 -13.17 23.44
C PHE A 28 2.07 -14.49 23.11
N GLN A 29 0.74 -14.52 23.19
CA GLN A 29 -0.03 -15.66 22.70
C GLN A 29 0.24 -15.83 21.19
N GLY A 30 0.26 -17.07 20.68
CA GLY A 30 0.70 -17.35 19.30
C GLY A 30 0.00 -16.51 18.21
N TRP A 31 -1.29 -16.21 18.36
CA TRP A 31 -2.02 -15.34 17.43
C TRP A 31 -1.62 -13.86 17.56
N GLN A 32 -1.30 -13.38 18.76
CA GLN A 32 -0.81 -12.02 18.99
C GLN A 32 0.58 -11.83 18.39
N ALA A 33 1.46 -12.83 18.57
CA ALA A 33 2.76 -12.86 17.93
C ALA A 33 2.61 -12.88 16.40
N GLY A 34 1.65 -13.65 15.86
CA GLY A 34 1.34 -13.66 14.42
C GLY A 34 0.88 -12.30 13.90
N LEU A 35 -0.07 -11.65 14.60
CA LEU A 35 -0.59 -10.34 14.25
C LEU A 35 0.48 -9.24 14.33
N LEU A 36 1.29 -9.26 15.38
CA LEU A 36 2.42 -8.33 15.55
C LEU A 36 3.43 -8.51 14.42
N THR A 37 3.80 -9.76 14.10
CA THR A 37 4.71 -10.09 13.00
C THR A 37 4.16 -9.57 11.66
N PHE A 38 2.89 -9.83 11.37
CA PHE A 38 2.24 -9.34 10.15
C PHE A 38 2.27 -7.81 10.08
N THR A 39 1.99 -7.13 11.19
CA THR A 39 1.97 -5.67 11.27
C THR A 39 3.35 -5.07 11.06
N ILE A 40 4.40 -5.66 11.65
CA ILE A 40 5.79 -5.26 11.43
C ILE A 40 6.19 -5.44 9.97
N ILE A 41 5.85 -6.58 9.38
CA ILE A 41 6.14 -6.86 7.96
C ILE A 41 5.41 -5.84 7.07
N ALA A 42 4.12 -5.62 7.30
CA ALA A 42 3.31 -4.64 6.55
C ALA A 42 3.86 -3.21 6.73
N PHE A 43 4.32 -2.85 7.92
CA PHE A 43 4.95 -1.56 8.20
C PHE A 43 6.24 -1.40 7.38
N ILE A 44 7.15 -2.39 7.43
CA ILE A 44 8.41 -2.37 6.67
C ILE A 44 8.14 -2.24 5.17
N PHE A 45 7.23 -3.06 4.62
CA PHE A 45 6.88 -2.99 3.19
C PHE A 45 6.26 -1.65 2.81
N SER A 46 5.37 -1.11 3.65
CA SER A 46 4.72 0.18 3.39
C SER A 46 5.72 1.33 3.38
N VAL A 47 6.59 1.38 4.39
CA VAL A 47 7.68 2.37 4.49
C VAL A 47 8.61 2.26 3.28
N LEU A 48 9.09 1.06 2.98
CA LEU A 48 9.99 0.84 1.85
C LEU A 48 9.36 1.26 0.52
N ALA A 49 8.09 0.92 0.30
CA ALA A 49 7.39 1.26 -0.93
C ALA A 49 7.16 2.77 -1.09
N VAL A 50 6.87 3.47 0.01
CA VAL A 50 6.63 4.92 0.03
C VAL A 50 7.92 5.69 -0.13
N GLU A 51 8.96 5.34 0.64
CA GLU A 51 10.29 5.91 0.54
C GLU A 51 10.82 5.74 -0.90
N TYR A 52 10.70 4.54 -1.47
CA TYR A 52 11.15 4.28 -2.82
C TYR A 52 10.37 5.08 -3.87
N THR A 53 9.04 5.03 -3.83
CA THR A 53 8.20 5.62 -4.89
C THR A 53 8.19 7.15 -4.78
N TYR A 54 7.92 7.68 -3.60
CA TYR A 54 7.69 9.11 -3.39
C TYR A 54 8.91 9.85 -2.86
N GLY A 55 9.85 9.17 -2.20
CA GLY A 55 11.09 9.74 -1.69
C GLY A 55 12.27 9.65 -2.68
N LEU A 56 12.31 8.63 -3.54
CA LEU A 56 13.39 8.44 -4.52
C LEU A 56 12.92 8.66 -5.96
N LEU A 57 11.99 7.83 -6.46
CA LEU A 57 11.61 7.76 -7.87
C LEU A 57 11.02 9.08 -8.39
N VAL A 58 9.94 9.58 -7.78
CA VAL A 58 9.26 10.80 -8.26
C VAL A 58 10.15 12.05 -8.15
N PRO A 59 10.88 12.29 -7.05
CA PRO A 59 11.84 13.40 -6.99
C PRO A 59 12.94 13.31 -8.06
N THR A 60 13.45 12.11 -8.37
CA THR A 60 14.46 11.95 -9.44
C THR A 60 13.93 12.40 -10.80
N LEU A 61 12.70 12.05 -11.14
CA LEU A 61 12.06 12.52 -12.38
C LEU A 61 11.81 14.03 -12.35
N ALA A 62 11.38 14.58 -11.21
CA ALA A 62 11.11 16.01 -11.06
C ALA A 62 12.38 16.88 -11.13
N ALA A 63 13.54 16.33 -10.77
CA ALA A 63 14.82 17.03 -10.83
C ALA A 63 15.35 17.23 -12.25
N ILE A 64 14.90 16.40 -13.19
CA ILE A 64 15.37 16.43 -14.59
C ILE A 64 14.33 17.00 -15.55
N GLU A 65 13.03 16.85 -15.27
CA GLU A 65 11.97 17.25 -16.21
C GLU A 65 11.98 18.75 -16.53
N ASP A 66 11.90 19.07 -17.83
CA ASP A 66 11.81 20.46 -18.28
C ASP A 66 10.53 21.13 -17.79
N SER A 67 10.64 22.40 -17.41
CA SER A 67 9.47 23.19 -16.98
C SER A 67 8.62 23.69 -18.15
N ASN A 68 9.24 23.86 -19.31
CA ASN A 68 8.59 24.16 -20.57
C ASN A 68 9.06 23.10 -21.57
N PRO A 69 8.44 21.91 -21.61
CA PRO A 69 8.70 20.99 -22.69
C PRO A 69 8.38 21.71 -24.00
N ASP A 70 9.33 21.73 -24.95
CA ASP A 70 9.05 22.16 -26.32
C ASP A 70 7.80 21.43 -26.82
N ILE A 71 7.02 22.11 -27.67
CA ILE A 71 5.72 21.66 -28.18
C ILE A 71 5.88 20.34 -28.94
N PHE A 72 5.96 19.23 -28.21
CA PHE A 72 5.75 17.91 -28.75
C PHE A 72 4.24 17.71 -28.75
N VAL A 73 3.66 17.70 -29.95
CA VAL A 73 2.29 17.27 -30.19
C VAL A 73 2.18 15.84 -29.69
N ARG A 74 1.68 15.67 -28.46
CA ARG A 74 1.14 14.40 -28.03
C ARG A 74 -0.16 14.23 -28.80
N ILE A 75 -0.17 13.31 -29.76
CA ILE A 75 -1.43 12.75 -30.26
C ILE A 75 -1.96 11.94 -29.09
N ASP A 76 -2.83 12.55 -28.29
CA ASP A 76 -3.63 11.80 -27.33
C ASP A 76 -4.45 10.81 -28.15
N THR A 77 -4.07 9.52 -28.07
CA THR A 77 -4.79 8.40 -28.67
C THR A 77 -6.07 8.07 -27.90
N ASP A 78 -6.49 8.95 -26.98
CA ASP A 78 -7.76 8.91 -26.24
C ASP A 78 -8.97 9.28 -27.13
N GLN A 79 -8.84 9.26 -28.46
CA GLN A 79 -10.00 9.24 -29.35
C GLN A 79 -10.47 7.79 -29.52
N ASP A 80 -11.59 7.49 -28.86
CA ASP A 80 -12.39 6.30 -29.08
C ASP A 80 -12.66 6.11 -30.60
N PRO A 81 -12.19 5.00 -31.22
CA PRO A 81 -12.41 4.73 -32.64
C PRO A 81 -13.89 4.61 -33.02
N THR A 82 -14.78 4.51 -32.04
CA THR A 82 -16.22 4.29 -32.24
C THR A 82 -17.05 5.57 -32.17
N LYS A 83 -16.45 6.73 -31.87
CA LYS A 83 -17.18 8.00 -31.83
C LYS A 83 -17.29 8.60 -33.25
N PRO A 84 -18.50 8.90 -33.76
CA PRO A 84 -18.66 9.57 -35.04
C PRO A 84 -18.00 10.94 -35.01
N ILE A 85 -17.20 11.25 -36.03
CA ILE A 85 -16.62 12.59 -36.20
C ILE A 85 -17.77 13.51 -36.65
N ASP A 86 -18.16 14.44 -35.78
CA ASP A 86 -19.13 15.48 -36.10
C ASP A 86 -18.46 16.51 -37.03
N PRO A 87 -18.97 16.77 -38.25
CA PRO A 87 -18.38 17.74 -39.17
C PRO A 87 -18.32 19.18 -38.61
N ALA A 88 -19.09 19.48 -37.55
CA ALA A 88 -19.09 20.78 -36.88
C ALA A 88 -17.89 21.00 -35.93
N ASP A 89 -17.14 19.95 -35.57
CA ASP A 89 -15.93 20.04 -34.75
C ASP A 89 -14.64 20.24 -35.56
N ALA A 90 -14.74 20.33 -36.90
CA ALA A 90 -13.58 20.50 -37.79
C ALA A 90 -12.84 21.84 -37.60
N ASP A 91 -13.49 22.82 -36.96
CA ASP A 91 -12.94 24.15 -36.67
C ASP A 91 -12.75 24.41 -35.17
N ALA A 92 -12.67 23.36 -34.34
CA ALA A 92 -12.26 23.52 -32.94
C ALA A 92 -10.82 24.03 -32.91
N GLU A 93 -10.67 25.35 -32.74
CA GLU A 93 -9.42 26.05 -32.52
C GLU A 93 -8.57 25.26 -31.51
N ILE A 94 -7.46 24.69 -31.98
CA ILE A 94 -6.54 23.91 -31.14
C ILE A 94 -5.95 24.91 -30.15
N VAL A 95 -6.56 25.04 -28.98
CA VAL A 95 -5.99 25.78 -27.86
C VAL A 95 -4.77 24.98 -27.40
N VAL A 96 -3.61 25.27 -27.99
CA VAL A 96 -2.31 24.74 -27.59
C VAL A 96 -1.97 25.32 -26.21
N THR A 97 -2.53 24.73 -25.15
CA THR A 97 -2.04 24.99 -23.80
C THR A 97 -0.67 24.33 -23.67
N PRO A 98 0.36 25.04 -23.21
CA PRO A 98 1.67 24.43 -22.99
C PRO A 98 1.49 23.24 -22.04
N PRO A 99 1.93 22.02 -22.43
CA PRO A 99 1.63 20.83 -21.67
C PRO A 99 2.23 20.98 -20.27
N ARG A 100 1.38 20.85 -19.25
CA ARG A 100 1.84 20.91 -17.86
C ARG A 100 2.84 19.78 -17.64
N PRO A 101 3.94 20.02 -16.90
CA PRO A 101 4.90 18.97 -16.63
C PRO A 101 4.26 17.77 -15.92
N VAL A 102 4.69 16.56 -16.31
CA VAL A 102 4.22 15.28 -15.81
C VAL A 102 4.36 15.20 -14.29
N THR A 103 5.46 15.71 -13.76
CA THR A 103 5.76 15.70 -12.31
C THR A 103 5.06 16.78 -11.49
N SER A 104 4.12 17.53 -12.09
CA SER A 104 3.34 18.54 -11.37
C SER A 104 2.52 17.99 -10.20
N LYS A 105 2.01 16.76 -10.30
CA LYS A 105 1.29 16.05 -9.24
C LYS A 105 1.78 14.61 -9.11
N LEU A 106 1.82 14.07 -7.89
CA LEU A 106 2.22 12.67 -7.68
C LEU A 106 1.35 11.69 -8.49
N ARG A 107 0.02 11.92 -8.51
CA ARG A 107 -0.92 11.08 -9.25
C ARG A 107 -0.69 11.13 -10.77
N THR A 108 -0.34 12.29 -11.33
CA THR A 108 -0.06 12.42 -12.77
C THR A 108 1.24 11.71 -13.11
N THR A 109 2.28 11.83 -12.28
CA THR A 109 3.52 11.07 -12.45
C THR A 109 3.27 9.56 -12.45
N ILE A 110 2.55 9.04 -11.45
CA ILE A 110 2.28 7.60 -11.36
C ILE A 110 1.41 7.11 -12.52
N LYS A 111 0.40 7.88 -12.95
CA LYS A 111 -0.41 7.53 -14.13
C LYS A 111 0.45 7.46 -15.39
N HIS A 112 1.32 8.44 -15.62
CA HIS A 112 2.24 8.47 -16.76
C HIS A 112 3.23 7.31 -16.74
N LEU A 113 3.82 7.02 -15.58
CA LEU A 113 4.71 5.87 -15.42
C LEU A 113 3.97 4.54 -15.71
N ARG A 114 2.74 4.40 -15.25
CA ARG A 114 1.92 3.21 -15.51
C ARG A 114 1.61 3.04 -17.00
N ALA A 115 1.29 4.13 -17.68
CA ALA A 115 1.01 4.12 -19.11
C ALA A 115 2.25 3.74 -19.95
N ARG A 116 3.44 4.25 -19.61
CA ARG A 116 4.69 3.97 -20.38
C ARG A 116 5.37 2.66 -20.02
N ALA A 117 5.25 2.21 -18.76
CA ALA A 117 6.08 1.14 -18.21
C ALA A 117 5.29 0.04 -17.48
N GLY A 118 3.96 0.06 -17.56
CA GLY A 118 3.10 -0.96 -16.99
C GLY A 118 2.87 -0.86 -15.48
N PHE A 119 2.24 -1.89 -14.92
CA PHE A 119 1.77 -1.93 -13.53
C PHE A 119 2.89 -1.72 -12.50
N TRP A 120 4.04 -2.37 -12.68
CA TRP A 120 5.19 -2.33 -11.77
C TRP A 120 6.06 -1.07 -11.92
N SER A 121 5.60 -0.09 -12.70
CA SER A 121 6.37 1.12 -13.01
C SER A 121 6.76 1.97 -11.81
N ARG A 122 5.99 1.90 -10.71
CA ARG A 122 6.32 2.56 -9.42
C ARG A 122 7.54 1.97 -8.70
N PHE A 123 7.97 0.76 -9.08
CA PHE A 123 9.15 0.07 -8.56
C PHE A 123 10.25 -0.06 -9.63
N ARG A 124 10.26 0.79 -10.66
CA ARG A 124 11.32 0.80 -11.68
C ARG A 124 12.67 1.06 -11.04
N GLY A 125 13.65 0.21 -11.36
CA GLY A 125 14.98 0.27 -10.74
C GLY A 125 15.07 -0.37 -9.36
N PHE A 126 13.98 -0.91 -8.80
CA PHE A 126 13.97 -1.42 -7.43
C PHE A 126 14.92 -2.61 -7.23
N ALA A 127 15.02 -3.51 -8.21
CA ALA A 127 16.02 -4.59 -8.16
C ALA A 127 17.46 -4.04 -8.07
N MET A 128 17.77 -3.00 -8.84
CA MET A 128 19.09 -2.33 -8.79
C MET A 128 19.30 -1.62 -7.45
N PHE A 129 18.24 -1.03 -6.88
CA PHE A 129 18.25 -0.43 -5.55
C PHE A 129 18.57 -1.46 -4.46
N ILE A 130 17.96 -2.66 -4.52
CA ILE A 130 18.26 -3.76 -3.59
C ILE A 130 19.71 -4.22 -3.72
N VAL A 131 20.22 -4.38 -4.95
CA VAL A 131 21.64 -4.71 -5.20
C VAL A 131 22.55 -3.66 -4.57
N MET A 132 22.26 -2.38 -4.79
CA MET A 132 23.03 -1.27 -4.24
C MET A 132 22.99 -1.20 -2.71
N PHE A 133 21.82 -1.41 -2.10
CA PHE A 133 21.65 -1.42 -0.64
C PHE A 133 22.44 -2.56 0.01
N ASN A 134 22.36 -3.77 -0.56
CA ASN A 134 23.15 -4.91 -0.08
C ASN A 134 24.65 -4.68 -0.26
N ALA A 135 25.07 -4.16 -1.41
CA ALA A 135 26.47 -3.83 -1.67
C ALA A 135 27.02 -2.81 -0.68
N GLN A 136 26.22 -1.79 -0.33
CA GLN A 136 26.58 -0.83 0.72
C GLN A 136 26.76 -1.50 2.08
N GLY A 137 25.85 -2.39 2.49
CA GLY A 137 25.98 -3.14 3.74
C GLY A 137 27.25 -4.01 3.79
N ILE A 138 27.51 -4.76 2.71
CA ILE A 138 28.68 -5.63 2.59
C ILE A 138 29.96 -4.79 2.62
N LEU A 139 30.08 -3.75 1.81
CA LEU A 139 31.28 -2.91 1.77
C LEU A 139 31.52 -2.19 3.11
N SER A 140 30.47 -1.67 3.75
CA SER A 140 30.60 -1.06 5.08
C SER A 140 31.09 -2.07 6.12
N SER A 141 30.65 -3.33 6.05
CA SER A 141 31.11 -4.39 6.98
C SER A 141 32.60 -4.72 6.86
N MET A 142 33.23 -4.42 5.71
CA MET A 142 34.68 -4.61 5.51
C MET A 142 35.52 -3.55 6.25
N PHE A 143 34.90 -2.47 6.71
CA PHE A 143 35.55 -1.40 7.47
C PHE A 143 34.90 -1.30 8.85
N PRO A 144 35.18 -2.23 9.78
CA PRO A 144 34.58 -2.20 11.10
C PRO A 144 35.05 -0.97 11.86
N VAL A 145 34.15 -0.02 12.04
CA VAL A 145 34.36 1.19 12.83
C VAL A 145 33.34 1.21 13.95
N SER A 146 33.76 1.58 15.16
CA SER A 146 32.85 1.75 16.30
C SER A 146 31.71 2.71 15.95
N LEU A 147 30.49 2.43 16.42
CA LEU A 147 29.33 3.33 16.25
C LEU A 147 29.58 4.71 16.88
N SER A 148 30.45 4.79 17.89
CA SER A 148 30.85 6.04 18.55
C SER A 148 31.94 6.81 17.81
N ASN A 149 32.62 6.20 16.83
CA ASN A 149 33.69 6.85 16.07
C ASN A 149 33.11 7.54 14.82
N PHE A 150 32.45 8.68 15.02
CA PHE A 150 31.79 9.44 13.95
C PHE A 150 32.73 9.87 12.81
N ILE A 151 34.00 10.15 13.12
CA ILE A 151 35.00 10.50 12.10
C ILE A 151 35.28 9.28 11.20
N GLY A 152 35.52 8.11 11.80
CA GLY A 152 35.71 6.88 11.04
C GLY A 152 34.48 6.53 10.20
N GLN A 153 33.27 6.67 10.77
CA GLN A 153 32.00 6.43 10.06
C GLN A 153 31.83 7.35 8.85
N PHE A 154 32.18 8.64 8.99
CA PHE A 154 32.18 9.60 7.90
C PHE A 154 33.08 9.14 6.73
N PHE A 155 34.32 8.74 7.01
CA PHE A 155 35.25 8.28 5.97
C PHE A 155 34.81 6.96 5.34
N VAL A 156 34.31 6.01 6.13
CA VAL A 156 33.78 4.74 5.60
C VAL A 156 32.60 5.02 4.66
N GLN A 157 31.65 5.86 5.05
CA GLN A 157 30.53 6.22 4.17
C GLN A 157 31.01 6.85 2.86
N MET A 158 32.01 7.74 2.91
CA MET A 158 32.57 8.37 1.71
C MET A 158 33.28 7.35 0.80
N ILE A 159 34.10 6.46 1.35
CA ILE A 159 34.80 5.41 0.60
C ILE A 159 33.80 4.46 -0.06
N VAL A 160 32.84 3.94 0.72
CA VAL A 160 31.80 3.02 0.22
C VAL A 160 30.96 3.69 -0.87
N GLY A 161 30.56 4.95 -0.67
CA GLY A 161 29.86 5.72 -1.70
C GLY A 161 30.67 5.84 -3.00
N ILE A 162 31.94 6.23 -2.94
CA ILE A 162 32.80 6.33 -4.13
C ILE A 162 32.89 5.01 -4.91
N LEU A 163 32.97 3.87 -4.20
CA LEU A 163 33.01 2.54 -4.81
C LEU A 163 31.69 2.19 -5.52
N LEU A 164 30.55 2.66 -5.00
CA LEU A 164 29.21 2.39 -5.53
C LEU A 164 28.71 3.39 -6.58
N ALA A 165 29.52 4.38 -6.95
CA ALA A 165 29.12 5.46 -7.87
C ALA A 165 28.51 4.96 -9.20
N ASN A 166 29.05 3.89 -9.78
CA ASN A 166 28.49 3.31 -11.00
C ASN A 166 27.14 2.63 -10.77
N LEU A 167 26.93 1.98 -9.62
CA LEU A 167 25.65 1.35 -9.30
C LEU A 167 24.56 2.40 -9.12
N GLN A 168 24.90 3.51 -8.44
CA GLN A 168 24.02 4.64 -8.29
C GLN A 168 23.68 5.30 -9.63
N LEU A 169 24.69 5.50 -10.51
CA LEU A 169 24.47 6.00 -11.87
C LEU A 169 23.53 5.08 -12.67
N THR A 170 23.75 3.77 -12.58
CA THR A 170 22.92 2.76 -13.24
C THR A 170 21.47 2.82 -12.75
N TRP A 171 21.27 2.97 -11.44
CA TRP A 171 19.93 3.12 -10.87
C TRP A 171 19.22 4.36 -11.44
N ILE A 172 19.90 5.51 -11.53
CA ILE A 172 19.34 6.72 -12.15
C ILE A 172 18.98 6.46 -13.61
N HIS A 173 19.88 5.88 -14.41
CA HIS A 173 19.61 5.57 -15.82
C HIS A 173 18.40 4.66 -15.99
N ILE A 174 18.22 3.65 -15.12
CA ILE A 174 17.04 2.78 -15.14
C ILE A 174 15.76 3.53 -14.79
N VAL A 175 15.82 4.45 -13.83
CA VAL A 175 14.67 5.23 -13.38
C VAL A 175 14.20 6.21 -14.47
N ILE A 176 15.13 6.88 -15.13
CA ILE A 176 14.82 7.98 -16.05
C ILE A 176 14.64 7.53 -17.51
N SER A 177 15.03 6.30 -17.87
CA SER A 177 14.86 5.77 -19.21
C SER A 177 13.53 5.04 -19.39
N GLU A 178 13.15 4.84 -20.64
CA GLU A 178 12.10 3.92 -21.06
C GLU A 178 12.43 2.46 -20.67
N PRO A 179 11.43 1.54 -20.60
CA PRO A 179 11.70 0.12 -20.41
C PRO A 179 12.65 -0.40 -21.50
N SER A 180 13.81 -0.91 -21.07
CA SER A 180 14.81 -1.47 -21.98
C SER A 180 14.74 -2.99 -21.94
N PRO A 181 14.97 -3.69 -23.07
CA PRO A 181 15.16 -5.14 -23.07
C PRO A 181 16.46 -5.58 -22.38
N LYS A 182 17.42 -4.66 -22.17
CA LYS A 182 18.69 -4.95 -21.48
C LYS A 182 18.44 -5.29 -20.01
N ARG A 183 19.12 -6.32 -19.49
CA ARG A 183 19.11 -6.63 -18.06
C ARG A 183 19.87 -5.55 -17.28
N PHE A 184 19.54 -5.36 -16.00
CA PHE A 184 20.10 -4.26 -15.20
C PHE A 184 21.64 -4.27 -15.15
N TYR A 185 22.27 -5.44 -15.06
CA TYR A 185 23.74 -5.55 -14.99
C TYR A 185 24.44 -5.20 -16.31
N GLN A 186 23.75 -5.35 -17.44
CA GLN A 186 24.27 -4.95 -18.76
C GLN A 186 24.28 -3.43 -18.94
N ARG A 187 23.54 -2.73 -18.08
CA ARG A 187 23.46 -1.26 -18.08
C ARG A 187 24.50 -0.64 -17.16
N ILE A 188 25.28 -1.43 -16.40
CA ILE A 188 26.30 -0.90 -15.50
C ILE A 188 27.44 -0.30 -16.32
N PRO A 189 27.71 1.00 -16.19
CA PRO A 189 28.77 1.65 -16.95
C PRO A 189 30.17 1.13 -16.55
N GLY A 190 31.11 1.20 -17.49
CA GLY A 190 32.50 0.85 -17.23
C GLY A 190 33.30 1.90 -16.45
N PHE A 191 34.59 1.64 -16.26
CA PHE A 191 35.50 2.51 -15.50
C PHE A 191 35.66 3.94 -16.07
N LYS A 192 35.50 4.12 -17.39
CA LYS A 192 35.53 5.46 -18.01
C LYS A 192 34.39 6.35 -17.50
N ALA A 193 33.20 5.79 -17.33
CA ALA A 193 32.04 6.50 -16.77
C ALA A 193 32.21 6.74 -15.26
N TRP A 194 32.82 5.79 -14.53
CA TRP A 194 33.15 5.95 -13.11
C TRP A 194 33.99 7.20 -12.85
N LYS A 195 35.07 7.42 -13.62
CA LYS A 195 35.91 8.63 -13.50
C LYS A 195 35.12 9.93 -13.72
N LYS A 196 34.07 9.88 -14.55
CA LYS A 196 33.24 11.04 -14.85
C LYS A 196 32.25 11.34 -13.71
N ILE A 197 31.63 10.32 -13.12
CA ILE A 197 30.56 10.48 -12.14
C ILE A 197 31.07 10.56 -10.70
N VAL A 198 32.20 9.93 -10.37
CA VAL A 198 32.73 9.90 -9.00
C VAL A 198 32.90 11.27 -8.35
N PRO A 199 33.46 12.31 -9.01
CA PRO A 199 33.68 13.60 -8.34
C PRO A 199 32.38 14.23 -7.83
N VAL A 200 31.29 14.13 -8.60
CA VAL A 200 29.99 14.68 -8.18
C VAL A 200 29.32 13.80 -7.12
N TYR A 201 29.47 12.48 -7.20
CA TYR A 201 28.92 11.58 -6.19
C TYR A 201 29.67 11.68 -4.86
N ALA A 202 31.01 11.78 -4.90
CA ALA A 202 31.84 12.05 -3.73
C ALA A 202 31.45 13.37 -3.05
N PHE A 203 31.18 14.41 -3.83
CA PHE A 203 30.65 15.68 -3.31
C PHE A 203 29.30 15.49 -2.60
N GLU A 204 28.36 14.78 -3.23
CA GLU A 204 27.05 14.50 -2.64
C GLU A 204 27.18 13.71 -1.32
N GLN A 205 27.99 12.66 -1.31
CA GLN A 205 28.27 11.86 -0.11
C GLN A 205 28.94 12.67 1.00
N ALA A 206 29.91 13.53 0.66
CA ALA A 206 30.58 14.38 1.64
C ALA A 206 29.60 15.39 2.28
N VAL A 207 28.70 15.98 1.49
CA VAL A 207 27.69 16.91 2.00
C VAL A 207 26.70 16.19 2.93
N VAL A 208 26.18 15.03 2.52
CA VAL A 208 25.20 14.28 3.31
C VAL A 208 25.82 13.70 4.57
N ALA A 209 26.97 13.02 4.45
CA ALA A 209 27.69 12.45 5.59
C ALA A 209 28.16 13.55 6.55
N GLY A 210 28.64 14.68 6.03
CA GLY A 210 29.05 15.83 6.85
C GLY A 210 27.86 16.40 7.63
N ALA A 211 26.73 16.63 6.96
CA ALA A 211 25.52 17.12 7.60
C ALA A 211 24.94 16.15 8.64
N PHE A 212 25.20 14.84 8.51
CA PHE A 212 24.80 13.83 9.48
C PHE A 212 25.78 13.71 10.66
N PHE A 213 27.08 13.53 10.41
CA PHE A 213 28.05 13.22 11.47
C PHE A 213 28.58 14.45 12.21
N VAL A 214 28.63 15.63 11.58
CA VAL A 214 29.12 16.86 12.24
C VAL A 214 28.29 17.24 13.46
N PRO A 215 26.94 17.23 13.41
CA PRO A 215 26.13 17.47 14.61
C PRO A 215 26.44 16.52 15.77
N PHE A 216 26.71 15.24 15.51
CA PHE A 216 27.13 14.29 16.55
C PHE A 216 28.50 14.64 17.15
N MET A 217 29.48 14.99 16.30
CA MET A 217 30.81 15.39 16.76
C MET A 217 30.78 16.67 17.59
N VAL A 218 29.98 17.67 17.19
CA VAL A 218 29.81 18.91 17.96
C VAL A 218 29.02 18.65 19.24
N GLY A 219 27.92 17.88 19.15
CA GLY A 219 27.06 17.54 20.28
C GLY A 219 27.80 16.80 21.38
N SER A 220 28.68 15.85 21.04
CA SER A 220 29.54 15.14 22.00
C SER A 220 30.53 16.02 22.77
N ARG A 221 30.68 17.30 22.39
CA ARG A 221 31.56 18.28 23.06
C ARG A 221 30.78 19.29 23.90
N ILE A 222 29.44 19.21 23.91
CA ILE A 222 28.57 20.08 24.68
C ILE A 222 28.22 19.33 25.97
N PRO A 223 28.71 19.75 27.15
CA PRO A 223 28.45 19.04 28.41
C PRO A 223 26.97 18.92 28.76
N ALA A 224 26.12 19.83 28.26
CA ALA A 224 24.66 19.77 28.42
C ALA A 224 23.99 18.63 27.61
N LEU A 225 24.69 18.07 26.63
CA LEU A 225 24.27 16.92 25.80
C LEU A 225 25.04 15.63 26.16
N ASP A 226 26.12 15.74 26.94
CA ASP A 226 26.96 14.63 27.41
C ASP A 226 26.48 14.13 28.78
N ARG A 227 25.32 13.45 28.79
CA ARG A 227 24.76 12.82 30.01
C ARG A 227 25.04 11.33 30.03
N ARG A 228 25.37 10.81 31.21
CA ARG A 228 25.77 9.41 31.41
C ARG A 228 24.55 8.50 31.28
N PRO A 229 24.72 7.22 30.90
CA PRO A 229 23.64 6.24 30.86
C PRO A 229 22.78 6.17 32.14
N SER A 230 23.36 6.47 33.29
CA SER A 230 22.69 6.55 34.60
C SER A 230 21.67 7.69 34.72
N ASP A 231 21.80 8.75 33.92
CA ASP A 231 20.91 9.93 33.96
C ASP A 231 19.58 9.66 33.22
N PHE A 232 19.46 8.55 32.50
CA PHE A 232 18.23 8.12 31.81
C PHE A 232 17.33 7.24 32.68
N THR A 233 17.67 7.03 33.95
CA THR A 233 16.86 6.27 34.90
C THR A 233 15.56 6.97 35.28
N ASP A 234 15.53 8.32 35.21
CA ASP A 234 14.34 9.14 35.38
C ASP A 234 13.83 9.64 34.03
N LEU A 235 12.92 8.88 33.40
CA LEU A 235 12.33 9.20 32.09
C LEU A 235 11.31 10.36 32.19
N ASN A 236 11.80 11.57 32.48
CA ASN A 236 10.98 12.79 32.45
C ASN A 236 10.89 13.38 31.02
N LEU A 237 9.89 14.23 30.78
CA LEU A 237 9.62 14.82 29.44
C LEU A 237 10.82 15.62 28.89
N GLY A 238 11.60 16.25 29.76
CA GLY A 238 12.81 16.99 29.38
C GLY A 238 13.91 16.09 28.86
N THR A 239 14.20 15.00 29.58
CA THR A 239 15.18 13.97 29.18
C THR A 239 14.74 13.29 27.88
N ALA A 240 13.46 12.93 27.74
CA ALA A 240 12.92 12.33 26.52
C ALA A 240 13.01 13.28 25.30
N ALA A 241 12.69 14.56 25.46
CA ALA A 241 12.82 15.56 24.41
C ALA A 241 14.29 15.79 23.99
N GLN A 242 15.22 15.74 24.95
CA GLN A 242 16.66 15.83 24.69
C GLN A 242 17.19 14.59 23.95
N MET A 243 16.77 13.37 24.35
CA MET A 243 17.12 12.16 23.60
C MET A 243 16.60 12.24 22.16
N ALA A 244 15.35 12.66 21.98
CA ALA A 244 14.76 12.83 20.66
C ALA A 244 15.52 13.87 19.82
N SER A 245 16.01 14.95 20.41
CA SER A 245 16.75 15.99 19.68
C SER A 245 18.13 15.51 19.22
N VAL A 246 18.84 14.71 20.04
CA VAL A 246 20.15 14.13 19.68
C VAL A 246 20.08 13.28 18.41
N PHE A 247 18.97 12.56 18.19
CA PHE A 247 18.79 11.74 16.99
C PHE A 247 18.13 12.48 15.83
N SER A 248 17.16 13.37 16.10
CA SER A 248 16.41 14.06 15.04
C SER A 248 17.19 15.19 14.37
N VAL A 249 18.03 15.93 15.10
CA VAL A 249 18.79 17.05 14.54
C VAL A 249 19.77 16.61 13.44
N PRO A 250 20.65 15.62 13.66
CA PRO A 250 21.54 15.11 12.61
C PRO A 250 20.79 14.65 11.36
N TRP A 251 19.67 13.96 11.55
CA TRP A 251 18.84 13.46 10.45
C TRP A 251 18.20 14.60 9.64
N LEU A 252 17.68 15.64 10.32
CA LEU A 252 17.13 16.82 9.66
C LEU A 252 18.22 17.61 8.91
N CYS A 253 19.40 17.79 9.51
CA CYS A 253 20.54 18.42 8.84
C CYS A 253 20.90 17.68 7.55
N ALA A 254 21.04 16.35 7.62
CA ALA A 254 21.31 15.51 6.46
C ALA A 254 20.20 15.59 5.41
N PHE A 255 18.93 15.56 5.82
CA PHE A 255 17.78 15.68 4.94
C PHE A 255 17.83 16.98 4.13
N PHE A 256 17.96 18.14 4.79
CA PHE A 256 18.00 19.43 4.08
C PHE A 256 19.25 19.61 3.23
N ALA A 257 20.42 19.17 3.71
CA ALA A 257 21.66 19.24 2.95
C ALA A 257 21.64 18.34 1.71
N SER A 258 20.92 17.21 1.77
CA SER A 258 20.78 16.28 0.65
C SER A 258 19.99 16.87 -0.53
N ILE A 259 19.03 17.78 -0.29
CA ILE A 259 18.13 18.31 -1.33
C ILE A 259 18.92 18.91 -2.51
N PRO A 260 19.79 19.92 -2.30
CA PRO A 260 20.57 20.50 -3.40
C PRO A 260 21.66 19.56 -3.92
N ALA A 261 22.37 18.86 -3.02
CA ALA A 261 23.46 17.96 -3.40
C ALA A 261 22.97 16.83 -4.32
N ARG A 262 21.84 16.21 -3.98
CA ARG A 262 21.24 15.13 -4.75
C ARG A 262 20.64 15.61 -6.06
N ALA A 263 20.06 16.82 -6.10
CA ALA A 263 19.60 17.43 -7.35
C ALA A 263 20.75 17.61 -8.35
N ILE A 264 21.90 18.11 -7.88
CA ILE A 264 23.10 18.26 -8.71
C ILE A 264 23.56 16.91 -9.23
N PHE A 265 23.68 15.91 -8.35
CA PHE A 265 24.09 14.58 -8.74
C PHE A 265 23.15 13.94 -9.77
N ILE A 266 21.83 14.02 -9.55
CA ILE A 266 20.82 13.49 -10.48
C ILE A 266 20.94 14.12 -11.87
N ARG A 267 21.08 15.44 -11.95
CA ARG A 267 21.18 16.16 -13.23
C ARG A 267 22.49 15.84 -13.97
N VAL A 268 23.60 15.71 -13.26
CA VAL A 268 24.86 15.24 -13.86
C VAL A 268 24.74 13.80 -14.35
N ALA A 269 24.13 12.91 -13.58
CA ALA A 269 23.87 11.52 -13.98
C ALA A 269 22.96 11.43 -15.21
N ALA A 270 21.91 12.26 -15.28
CA ALA A 270 20.99 12.33 -16.42
C ALA A 270 21.66 12.85 -17.70
N SER A 271 22.60 13.81 -17.58
CA SER A 271 23.42 14.26 -18.73
C SER A 271 24.35 13.17 -19.30
N MET A 272 24.58 12.10 -18.54
CA MET A 272 25.39 10.96 -18.94
C MET A 272 24.53 9.78 -19.45
N LEU A 273 23.22 9.97 -19.61
CA LEU A 273 22.33 8.95 -20.17
C LEU A 273 22.80 8.63 -21.62
N PRO A 274 22.97 7.34 -21.97
CA PRO A 274 23.37 6.95 -23.33
C PRO A 274 22.38 7.47 -24.37
N GLU A 275 22.86 7.78 -25.57
CA GLU A 275 22.04 8.38 -26.62
C GLU A 275 20.92 7.43 -27.07
N GLU A 276 21.18 6.12 -27.04
CA GLU A 276 20.24 5.05 -27.38
C GLU A 276 19.11 4.82 -26.37
N ASP A 277 19.23 5.33 -25.14
CA ASP A 277 18.24 5.13 -24.08
C ASP A 277 17.28 6.34 -24.06
N GLU A 278 16.07 6.20 -24.62
CA GLU A 278 15.05 7.25 -24.58
C GLU A 278 14.59 7.57 -23.15
N ALA A 279 14.28 8.85 -22.89
CA ALA A 279 13.88 9.32 -21.57
C ALA A 279 12.37 9.11 -21.33
N ILE A 280 12.00 8.62 -20.15
CA ILE A 280 10.60 8.38 -19.80
C ILE A 280 9.82 9.69 -19.54
N VAL A 281 10.52 10.77 -19.23
CA VAL A 281 9.96 12.11 -19.02
C VAL A 281 10.77 13.08 -19.89
N PRO A 282 10.12 14.05 -20.57
CA PRO A 282 10.84 14.99 -21.43
C PRO A 282 11.83 15.83 -20.61
N PHE A 283 13.08 15.85 -21.04
CA PHE A 283 14.10 16.76 -20.53
C PHE A 283 15.15 17.09 -21.58
N ASP A 284 15.72 18.28 -21.50
CA ASP A 284 16.79 18.73 -22.37
C ASP A 284 18.12 18.06 -21.99
N ARG A 285 18.58 17.13 -22.83
CA ARG A 285 19.87 16.43 -22.67
C ARG A 285 21.08 17.37 -22.72
N SER A 286 20.96 18.51 -23.39
CA SER A 286 22.02 19.52 -23.49
C SER A 286 22.09 20.44 -22.26
N PHE A 287 21.03 20.46 -21.44
CA PHE A 287 20.87 21.37 -20.30
C PHE A 287 21.18 22.84 -20.66
N GLY A 288 20.53 23.36 -21.70
CA GLY A 288 20.73 24.69 -22.24
C GLY A 288 22.07 24.83 -22.98
N GLY A 289 22.47 23.81 -23.73
CA GLY A 289 23.73 23.79 -24.49
C GLY A 289 25.00 23.66 -23.65
N LYS A 290 24.89 23.34 -22.35
CA LYS A 290 26.03 23.17 -21.44
C LYS A 290 26.68 21.80 -21.52
N VAL A 291 25.99 20.82 -22.08
CA VAL A 291 26.51 19.47 -22.29
C VAL A 291 26.83 19.29 -23.77
N VAL A 292 28.12 19.25 -24.08
CA VAL A 292 28.60 18.90 -25.42
C VAL A 292 28.92 17.39 -25.43
N PRO A 293 28.31 16.62 -26.36
CA PRO A 293 28.59 15.19 -26.51
C PRO A 293 30.08 14.88 -26.67
N ALA A 294 30.51 13.72 -26.18
CA ALA A 294 31.90 13.29 -26.31
C ALA A 294 32.36 13.11 -27.76
N ILE A 295 31.41 12.81 -28.67
CA ILE A 295 31.64 12.66 -30.11
C ILE A 295 32.09 14.00 -30.74
N LEU A 296 31.64 15.13 -30.19
CA LEU A 296 31.98 16.48 -30.63
C LEU A 296 33.17 17.08 -29.84
N GLY A 297 33.94 16.25 -29.12
CA GLY A 297 35.09 16.70 -28.32
C GLY A 297 34.73 17.31 -26.96
N GLY A 298 33.46 17.26 -26.55
CA GLY A 298 32.99 17.74 -25.25
C GLY A 298 33.23 16.76 -24.10
N ALA A 299 33.01 17.22 -22.87
CA ALA A 299 33.11 16.37 -21.68
C ALA A 299 32.05 15.25 -21.65
N GLY A 300 30.94 15.41 -22.39
CA GLY A 300 29.80 14.50 -22.40
C GLY A 300 29.15 14.35 -21.02
N LYS A 301 29.19 15.41 -20.20
CA LYS A 301 28.54 15.50 -18.90
C LYS A 301 28.35 16.96 -18.51
N LEU A 302 27.38 17.22 -17.64
CA LEU A 302 27.15 18.52 -17.02
C LEU A 302 28.17 18.77 -15.88
N SER A 303 28.63 20.01 -15.76
CA SER A 303 29.47 20.43 -14.62
C SER A 303 28.64 20.53 -13.33
N ILE A 304 29.27 20.35 -12.16
CA ILE A 304 28.62 20.48 -10.85
C ILE A 304 27.96 21.85 -10.68
N SER A 305 28.65 22.93 -11.09
CA SER A 305 28.11 24.29 -11.00
C SER A 305 26.95 24.51 -11.97
N ASP A 306 27.10 24.05 -13.20
CA ASP A 306 26.07 24.20 -14.24
C ASP A 306 24.83 23.36 -13.92
N ALA A 307 24.98 22.21 -13.24
CA ALA A 307 23.87 21.39 -12.79
C ALA A 307 22.91 22.14 -11.88
N TRP A 308 23.42 22.99 -10.98
CA TRP A 308 22.58 23.83 -10.13
C TRP A 308 22.06 25.07 -10.86
N LYS A 309 22.93 25.74 -11.65
CA LYS A 309 22.56 26.97 -12.36
C LYS A 309 21.48 26.77 -13.42
N THR A 310 21.53 25.65 -14.15
CA THR A 310 20.54 25.28 -15.18
C THR A 310 19.24 24.76 -14.59
N PHE A 311 19.20 24.47 -13.29
CA PHE A 311 17.98 24.01 -12.63
C PHE A 311 17.07 25.23 -12.42
N ASP A 312 16.03 25.41 -13.21
CA ASP A 312 15.16 26.58 -13.15
C ASP A 312 14.25 26.59 -11.91
N GLY A 313 13.72 27.77 -11.56
CA GLY A 313 12.88 27.97 -10.38
C GLY A 313 11.63 27.06 -10.34
N PRO A 314 10.82 26.99 -11.41
CA PRO A 314 9.67 26.10 -11.48
C PRO A 314 10.01 24.61 -11.29
N ALA A 315 11.09 24.11 -11.90
CA ALA A 315 11.54 22.72 -11.72
C ALA A 315 12.02 22.47 -10.28
N ARG A 316 12.80 23.39 -9.68
CA ARG A 316 13.17 23.33 -8.26
C ARG A 316 11.94 23.24 -7.35
N GLY A 317 10.92 24.05 -7.64
CA GLY A 317 9.66 24.05 -6.91
C GLY A 317 8.94 22.70 -6.98
N ARG A 318 8.89 22.06 -8.15
CA ARG A 318 8.31 20.72 -8.33
C ARG A 318 9.11 19.65 -7.58
N TYR A 319 10.43 19.65 -7.73
CA TYR A 319 11.33 18.75 -7.02
C TYR A 319 11.20 18.84 -5.50
N CYS A 320 11.26 20.04 -4.93
CA CYS A 320 11.10 20.24 -3.50
C CYS A 320 9.70 19.80 -3.03
N LYS A 321 8.64 20.16 -3.77
CA LYS A 321 7.27 19.71 -3.45
C LYS A 321 7.14 18.19 -3.47
N ALA A 322 7.79 17.49 -4.39
CA ALA A 322 7.79 16.03 -4.44
C ALA A 322 8.45 15.44 -3.20
N ILE A 323 9.62 15.94 -2.80
CA ILE A 323 10.34 15.50 -1.59
C ILE A 323 9.50 15.74 -0.33
N PHE A 324 8.98 16.95 -0.13
CA PHE A 324 8.20 17.26 1.07
C PHE A 324 6.89 16.47 1.15
N LYS A 325 6.24 16.20 0.01
CA LYS A 325 5.06 15.34 -0.02
C LYS A 325 5.42 13.89 0.29
N GLY A 326 6.51 13.37 -0.27
CA GLY A 326 7.01 12.03 0.05
C GLY A 326 7.31 11.89 1.54
N PHE A 327 8.01 12.85 2.12
CA PHE A 327 8.29 12.91 3.55
C PHE A 327 7.02 12.98 4.41
N ALA A 328 6.04 13.81 4.04
CA ALA A 328 4.77 13.90 4.77
C ALA A 328 3.98 12.57 4.75
N ILE A 329 3.94 11.88 3.60
CA ILE A 329 3.31 10.56 3.47
C ILE A 329 4.05 9.54 4.34
N GLN A 330 5.38 9.56 4.33
CA GLN A 330 6.23 8.69 5.14
C GLN A 330 5.99 8.87 6.65
N VAL A 331 5.90 10.11 7.12
CA VAL A 331 5.57 10.43 8.52
C VAL A 331 4.15 9.98 8.88
N ALA A 332 3.17 10.21 8.00
CA ALA A 332 1.78 9.81 8.26
C ALA A 332 1.63 8.29 8.40
N ILE A 333 2.24 7.54 7.47
CA ILE A 333 2.23 6.06 7.50
C ILE A 333 2.99 5.54 8.72
N SER A 334 4.16 6.11 9.02
CA SER A 334 4.94 5.70 10.19
C SER A 334 4.17 5.96 11.49
N THR A 335 3.53 7.12 11.61
CA THR A 335 2.69 7.45 12.76
C THR A 335 1.53 6.47 12.89
N PHE A 336 0.83 6.17 11.79
CA PHE A 336 -0.26 5.20 11.78
C PHE A 336 0.21 3.82 12.27
N PHE A 337 1.27 3.26 11.69
CA PHE A 337 1.76 1.93 12.08
C PHE A 337 2.33 1.91 13.51
N ILE A 338 3.00 2.97 13.96
CA ILE A 338 3.44 3.09 15.36
C ILE A 338 2.24 3.07 16.30
N LEU A 339 1.16 3.79 15.99
CA LEU A 339 -0.06 3.76 16.80
C LEU A 339 -0.71 2.37 16.83
N VAL A 340 -0.72 1.66 15.69
CA VAL A 340 -1.22 0.29 15.62
C VAL A 340 -0.35 -0.66 16.46
N LEU A 341 0.98 -0.59 16.34
CA LEU A 341 1.91 -1.44 17.10
C LEU A 341 1.83 -1.17 18.62
N VAL A 342 1.71 0.11 19.01
CA VAL A 342 1.45 0.48 20.40
C VAL A 342 0.11 -0.09 20.86
N GLY A 343 -0.95 0.03 20.04
CA GLY A 343 -2.26 -0.56 20.32
C GLY A 343 -2.24 -2.09 20.48
N GLN A 344 -1.40 -2.80 19.73
CA GLN A 344 -1.26 -4.27 19.82
C GLN A 344 -0.47 -4.73 21.05
N THR A 345 0.48 -3.92 21.50
CA THR A 345 1.31 -4.26 22.67
C THR A 345 0.64 -3.86 23.99
N ILE A 346 -0.23 -2.85 24.01
CA ILE A 346 -0.94 -2.37 25.20
C ILE A 346 -1.76 -3.47 25.93
N PRO A 347 -2.59 -4.29 25.26
CA PRO A 347 -3.35 -5.35 25.95
C PRO A 347 -2.44 -6.38 26.63
N SER A 348 -1.34 -6.76 25.98
CA SER A 348 -0.36 -7.72 26.52
C SER A 348 0.37 -7.16 27.74
N VAL A 349 0.57 -5.85 27.77
CA VAL A 349 1.23 -5.09 28.86
C VAL A 349 0.26 -4.78 30.00
N LEU A 350 -1.03 -4.56 29.73
CA LEU A 350 -2.06 -4.24 30.74
C LEU A 350 -2.70 -5.46 31.40
N TYR A 351 -2.88 -6.57 30.68
CA TYR A 351 -3.65 -7.71 31.17
C TYR A 351 -2.80 -8.87 31.72
N GLY A 352 -1.46 -8.82 31.61
CA GLY A 352 -0.59 -9.95 31.99
C GLY A 352 -0.97 -11.24 31.25
N PRO A 353 -0.36 -12.40 31.57
CA PRO A 353 -0.82 -13.66 31.01
C PRO A 353 -2.25 -13.89 31.49
N ILE A 354 -3.19 -13.80 30.55
CA ILE A 354 -4.57 -14.24 30.78
C ILE A 354 -4.46 -15.68 31.25
N ILE A 355 -4.92 -15.90 32.49
CA ILE A 355 -5.03 -17.19 33.16
C ILE A 355 -5.40 -18.25 32.11
N PRO A 356 -4.62 -19.35 31.97
CA PRO A 356 -4.95 -20.37 31.01
C PRO A 356 -6.38 -20.83 31.28
N PHE A 357 -7.16 -20.97 30.21
CA PHE A 357 -8.52 -21.50 30.20
C PHE A 357 -8.49 -22.99 30.54
N ASN A 358 -7.96 -23.32 31.73
CA ASN A 358 -7.92 -24.65 32.30
C ASN A 358 -7.59 -24.55 33.80
N SER A 359 -8.54 -24.09 34.61
CA SER A 359 -8.60 -24.46 36.02
C SER A 359 -10.06 -24.44 36.51
N PRO A 360 -10.52 -25.51 37.19
CA PRO A 360 -11.90 -25.65 37.61
C PRO A 360 -12.11 -24.88 38.90
N TYR A 361 -12.90 -23.80 38.89
CA TYR A 361 -13.39 -23.23 40.14
C TYR A 361 -14.80 -23.75 40.46
N PRO A 362 -15.00 -24.32 41.66
CA PRO A 362 -16.28 -24.80 42.15
C PRO A 362 -17.02 -23.66 42.83
N PHE A 363 -18.25 -23.35 42.40
CA PHE A 363 -19.19 -22.62 43.24
C PHE A 363 -20.62 -23.16 43.05
N LEU A 364 -20.97 -23.99 44.03
CA LEU A 364 -22.28 -24.39 44.54
C LEU A 364 -23.53 -23.70 43.96
N TYR A 365 -24.47 -24.52 43.48
CA TYR A 365 -25.82 -24.56 44.06
C TYR A 365 -26.31 -26.01 44.11
N SER A 366 -26.87 -26.40 45.26
CA SER A 366 -27.36 -27.73 45.57
C SER A 366 -28.72 -28.00 44.92
N LEU A 367 -28.89 -29.16 44.29
CA LEU A 367 -30.18 -29.80 44.06
C LEU A 367 -30.02 -31.32 44.27
N PRO A 368 -31.00 -32.01 44.88
CA PRO A 368 -30.88 -33.41 45.29
C PRO A 368 -30.99 -34.39 44.12
N PRO A 369 -30.55 -35.66 44.28
CA PRO A 369 -30.43 -36.60 43.16
C PRO A 369 -31.78 -37.23 42.87
N HIS A 370 -32.33 -36.97 41.67
CA HIS A 370 -33.40 -37.79 41.11
C HIS A 370 -32.85 -38.65 39.98
N THR A 371 -32.73 -39.95 40.28
CA THR A 371 -33.10 -41.10 39.46
C THR A 371 -32.77 -41.05 37.96
N LYS A 372 -31.84 -41.93 37.53
CA LYS A 372 -31.79 -42.44 36.16
C LYS A 372 -33.17 -42.95 35.75
N PRO A 373 -33.56 -42.75 34.48
CA PRO A 373 -33.90 -43.94 33.73
C PRO A 373 -33.34 -43.93 32.29
N SER A 374 -32.90 -45.13 31.91
CA SER A 374 -33.00 -45.76 30.59
C SER A 374 -32.71 -44.94 29.34
N THR A 375 -31.59 -45.31 28.73
CA THR A 375 -31.39 -45.46 27.28
C THR A 375 -32.69 -45.73 26.53
N ASN A 376 -33.15 -44.73 25.77
CA ASN A 376 -33.98 -44.95 24.61
C ASN A 376 -33.18 -44.57 23.38
N VAL A 377 -32.88 -45.61 22.60
CA VAL A 377 -32.35 -45.59 21.25
C VAL A 377 -33.29 -44.75 20.40
N PHE A 378 -32.89 -43.52 20.07
CA PHE A 378 -33.53 -42.76 19.01
C PHE A 378 -32.83 -43.11 17.69
N ASN A 379 -33.62 -43.72 16.81
CA ASN A 379 -33.24 -44.19 15.49
C ASN A 379 -32.80 -42.99 14.61
N PRO A 380 -31.55 -42.91 14.10
CA PRO A 380 -31.15 -41.83 13.21
C PRO A 380 -31.53 -42.21 11.77
N SER A 381 -32.82 -42.20 11.49
CA SER A 381 -33.33 -42.11 10.12
C SER A 381 -33.91 -40.71 10.01
N THR A 382 -33.09 -39.67 9.84
CA THR A 382 -32.57 -39.27 8.52
C THR A 382 -31.27 -38.45 8.70
N THR A 383 -30.12 -39.12 8.88
CA THR A 383 -28.83 -38.42 8.85
C THR A 383 -28.53 -37.97 7.42
N ASN A 384 -28.63 -36.67 7.18
CA ASN A 384 -28.36 -36.03 5.89
C ASN A 384 -26.92 -36.33 5.46
N THR A 385 -26.74 -37.31 4.57
CA THR A 385 -25.45 -37.85 4.10
C THR A 385 -24.51 -36.74 3.58
N MET A 386 -25.09 -35.63 3.12
CA MET A 386 -24.40 -34.46 2.58
C MET A 386 -23.50 -33.71 3.58
N ALA A 387 -23.81 -33.74 4.89
CA ALA A 387 -23.00 -33.03 5.91
C ALA A 387 -21.62 -33.68 6.19
N THR A 388 -21.38 -34.91 5.71
CA THR A 388 -20.12 -35.64 5.96
C THR A 388 -19.03 -35.39 4.91
N THR A 389 -19.39 -34.80 3.76
CA THR A 389 -18.45 -34.44 2.70
C THR A 389 -17.48 -33.34 3.17
N PRO A 390 -16.26 -33.22 2.58
CA PRO A 390 -15.35 -32.11 2.89
C PRO A 390 -16.00 -30.73 2.67
N ALA A 391 -16.76 -30.58 1.58
CA ALA A 391 -17.53 -29.39 1.26
C ALA A 391 -18.60 -29.09 2.33
N GLY A 392 -19.40 -30.09 2.69
CA GLY A 392 -20.43 -29.95 3.73
C GLY A 392 -19.86 -29.57 5.09
N ARG A 393 -18.75 -30.18 5.51
CA ARG A 393 -18.05 -29.82 6.76
C ARG A 393 -17.51 -28.38 6.73
N MET A 394 -16.96 -27.95 5.60
CA MET A 394 -16.48 -26.58 5.42
C MET A 394 -17.62 -25.57 5.52
N LEU A 395 -18.73 -25.83 4.82
CA LEU A 395 -19.92 -24.97 4.84
C LEU A 395 -20.54 -24.90 6.23
N SER A 396 -20.66 -26.02 6.96
CA SER A 396 -21.13 -25.99 8.36
C SER A 396 -20.26 -25.09 9.24
N ARG A 397 -18.93 -25.16 9.09
CA ARG A 397 -18.01 -24.30 9.84
C ARG A 397 -18.19 -22.83 9.50
N GLN A 398 -18.28 -22.50 8.21
CA GLN A 398 -18.47 -21.12 7.74
C GLN A 398 -19.83 -20.56 8.19
N LEU A 399 -20.89 -21.37 8.19
CA LEU A 399 -22.20 -20.95 8.69
C LEU A 399 -22.15 -20.63 10.18
N SER A 400 -21.59 -21.54 10.99
CA SER A 400 -21.47 -21.30 12.44
C SER A 400 -20.62 -20.07 12.73
N GLN A 401 -19.56 -19.83 11.95
CA GLN A 401 -18.75 -18.62 12.06
C GLN A 401 -19.60 -17.37 11.80
N MET A 402 -20.30 -17.30 10.67
CA MET A 402 -21.14 -16.15 10.32
C MET A 402 -22.29 -15.91 11.31
N GLN A 403 -22.85 -16.96 11.90
CA GLN A 403 -23.90 -16.83 12.92
C GLN A 403 -23.36 -16.37 14.29
N SER A 404 -22.10 -16.67 14.59
CA SER A 404 -21.44 -16.26 15.83
C SER A 404 -20.78 -14.89 15.75
N ASP A 405 -20.54 -14.40 14.54
CA ASP A 405 -19.82 -13.15 14.29
C ASP A 405 -20.72 -11.94 14.58
N LYS A 406 -20.20 -11.02 15.41
CA LYS A 406 -20.89 -9.77 15.77
C LYS A 406 -20.45 -8.59 14.91
N ASP A 407 -19.40 -8.76 14.12
CA ASP A 407 -18.75 -7.70 13.35
C ASP A 407 -19.34 -7.54 11.93
N ILE A 408 -20.34 -8.35 11.56
CA ILE A 408 -21.03 -8.30 10.27
C ILE A 408 -22.45 -7.73 10.47
N PRO A 409 -22.61 -6.40 10.62
CA PRO A 409 -23.92 -5.79 10.78
C PRO A 409 -24.73 -5.96 9.49
N GLY A 410 -26.02 -6.28 9.63
CA GLY A 410 -26.95 -6.27 8.51
C GLY A 410 -27.04 -7.58 7.71
N ILE A 411 -26.37 -8.66 8.12
CA ILE A 411 -26.45 -9.96 7.44
C ILE A 411 -26.98 -11.02 8.40
N SER A 412 -28.01 -11.75 7.99
CA SER A 412 -28.50 -12.95 8.69
C SER A 412 -28.55 -14.12 7.72
N CYS A 413 -28.14 -15.31 8.16
CA CYS A 413 -28.13 -16.51 7.33
C CYS A 413 -28.58 -17.76 8.10
N GLY A 414 -29.24 -18.67 7.38
CA GLY A 414 -29.73 -19.95 7.90
C GLY A 414 -29.78 -21.01 6.80
N LEU A 415 -30.00 -22.26 7.19
CA LEU A 415 -30.15 -23.37 6.24
C LEU A 415 -31.60 -23.51 5.79
N VAL A 416 -31.78 -23.77 4.50
CA VAL A 416 -33.07 -24.22 3.95
C VAL A 416 -33.18 -25.72 4.15
N ASP A 417 -34.27 -26.18 4.76
CA ASP A 417 -34.61 -27.60 4.95
C ASP A 417 -33.48 -28.44 5.60
N SER A 418 -32.67 -27.83 6.48
CA SER A 418 -31.49 -28.47 7.09
C SER A 418 -30.45 -29.01 6.08
N ASN A 419 -30.44 -28.47 4.86
CA ASN A 419 -29.45 -28.78 3.83
C ASN A 419 -28.29 -27.78 3.89
N VAL A 420 -27.09 -28.27 4.21
CA VAL A 420 -25.88 -27.43 4.32
C VAL A 420 -25.45 -26.76 3.01
N PHE A 421 -25.95 -27.24 1.86
CA PHE A 421 -25.67 -26.67 0.54
C PHE A 421 -26.70 -25.62 0.09
N GLU A 422 -27.76 -25.38 0.86
CA GLU A 422 -28.81 -24.41 0.51
C GLU A 422 -29.03 -23.46 1.68
N TRP A 423 -28.65 -22.19 1.49
CA TRP A 423 -28.74 -21.18 2.54
C TRP A 423 -29.76 -20.12 2.16
N GLU A 424 -30.53 -19.68 3.14
CA GLU A 424 -31.34 -18.47 3.06
C GLU A 424 -30.61 -17.33 3.76
N VAL A 425 -30.53 -16.19 3.09
CA VAL A 425 -29.83 -14.99 3.55
C VAL A 425 -30.79 -13.82 3.56
N MET A 426 -30.77 -13.06 4.65
CA MET A 426 -31.47 -11.78 4.78
C MET A 426 -30.43 -10.66 4.84
N LEU A 427 -30.47 -9.76 3.86
CA LEU A 427 -29.63 -8.57 3.79
C LEU A 427 -30.42 -7.34 4.25
N MET A 428 -30.02 -6.77 5.37
CA MET A 428 -30.55 -5.54 5.94
C MET A 428 -29.62 -4.40 5.51
N ILE A 429 -30.03 -3.65 4.50
CA ILE A 429 -29.18 -2.64 3.89
C ILE A 429 -29.20 -1.37 4.73
N SER A 430 -28.03 -0.95 5.19
CA SER A 430 -27.86 0.27 5.97
C SER A 430 -28.30 1.52 5.19
N ASP A 431 -28.78 2.53 5.92
CA ASP A 431 -29.33 3.77 5.38
C ASP A 431 -28.30 4.63 4.62
N ASP A 432 -27.00 4.35 4.80
CA ASP A 432 -25.90 4.98 4.07
C ASP A 432 -25.86 4.58 2.58
N VAL A 433 -26.43 3.43 2.22
CA VAL A 433 -26.59 3.01 0.83
C VAL A 433 -27.72 3.81 0.17
N LYS A 434 -27.35 4.87 -0.55
CA LYS A 434 -28.26 5.90 -1.09
C LYS A 434 -29.53 5.41 -1.79
N LEU A 435 -29.48 4.28 -2.50
CA LEU A 435 -30.61 3.79 -3.30
C LEU A 435 -31.39 2.69 -2.57
N TYR A 436 -30.69 1.69 -2.04
CA TYR A 436 -31.26 0.48 -1.45
C TYR A 436 -31.37 0.52 0.10
N GLY A 437 -30.85 1.57 0.74
CA GLY A 437 -30.85 1.72 2.19
C GLY A 437 -32.24 1.69 2.82
N GLY A 438 -32.32 0.99 3.94
CA GLY A 438 -33.54 0.65 4.67
C GLY A 438 -34.26 -0.61 4.16
N GLY A 439 -33.77 -1.25 3.08
CA GLY A 439 -34.37 -2.46 2.50
C GLY A 439 -33.94 -3.75 3.18
N PHE A 440 -34.84 -4.74 3.19
CA PHE A 440 -34.64 -6.09 3.73
C PHE A 440 -34.74 -7.11 2.60
N PHE A 441 -33.63 -7.41 1.94
CA PHE A 441 -33.64 -8.26 0.74
C PHE A 441 -33.29 -9.71 1.05
N ARG A 442 -34.22 -10.60 0.72
CA ARG A 442 -34.06 -12.04 0.91
C ARG A 442 -33.41 -12.65 -0.32
N ALA A 443 -32.41 -13.49 -0.09
CA ALA A 443 -31.69 -14.21 -1.12
C ALA A 443 -31.44 -15.67 -0.73
N ARG A 444 -31.20 -16.50 -1.72
CA ARG A 444 -30.77 -17.89 -1.56
C ARG A 444 -29.36 -18.06 -2.11
N LEU A 445 -28.52 -18.77 -1.36
CA LEU A 445 -27.20 -19.22 -1.79
C LEU A 445 -27.23 -20.74 -1.96
N SER A 446 -27.03 -21.20 -3.18
CA SER A 446 -26.99 -22.62 -3.54
C SER A 446 -25.56 -23.03 -3.87
N PHE A 447 -24.98 -23.91 -3.07
CA PHE A 447 -23.59 -24.34 -3.17
C PHE A 447 -23.45 -25.63 -4.01
N PRO A 448 -22.47 -25.70 -4.94
CA PRO A 448 -22.17 -26.94 -5.65
C PRO A 448 -21.51 -27.97 -4.73
N GLN A 449 -21.56 -29.24 -5.11
CA GLN A 449 -20.89 -30.32 -4.36
C GLN A 449 -19.36 -30.18 -4.40
N GLU A 450 -18.84 -29.52 -5.43
CA GLU A 450 -17.44 -29.23 -5.68
C GLU A 450 -16.94 -28.00 -4.90
N TYR A 451 -17.77 -27.35 -4.08
CA TYR A 451 -17.35 -26.22 -3.24
C TYR A 451 -16.13 -26.59 -2.36
N PRO A 452 -15.07 -25.77 -2.29
CA PRO A 452 -14.94 -24.40 -2.77
C PRO A 452 -14.30 -24.25 -4.18
N HIS A 453 -14.16 -25.31 -4.97
CA HIS A 453 -13.56 -25.21 -6.30
C HIS A 453 -14.44 -24.48 -7.31
N LEU A 454 -15.77 -24.61 -7.17
CA LEU A 454 -16.75 -23.86 -7.95
C LEU A 454 -17.53 -22.88 -7.07
N PRO A 455 -17.94 -21.72 -7.60
CA PRO A 455 -18.71 -20.73 -6.86
C PRO A 455 -20.13 -21.21 -6.57
N PRO A 456 -20.77 -20.72 -5.49
CA PRO A 456 -22.20 -20.86 -5.32
C PRO A 456 -22.97 -19.98 -6.31
N LYS A 457 -24.27 -20.23 -6.44
CA LYS A 457 -25.21 -19.31 -7.11
C LYS A 457 -25.96 -18.51 -6.07
N MET A 458 -26.12 -17.21 -6.31
CA MET A 458 -26.92 -16.34 -5.46
C MET A 458 -28.13 -15.83 -6.23
N LYS A 459 -29.30 -15.86 -5.58
CA LYS A 459 -30.56 -15.43 -6.16
C LYS A 459 -31.40 -14.63 -5.17
N PHE A 460 -31.84 -13.44 -5.53
CA PHE A 460 -32.83 -12.68 -4.77
C PHE A 460 -34.25 -13.22 -4.99
N ASP A 461 -35.01 -13.33 -3.90
CA ASP A 461 -36.39 -13.79 -3.91
C ASP A 461 -37.25 -12.98 -2.90
N PRO A 462 -38.06 -12.01 -3.36
CA PRO A 462 -38.38 -11.70 -4.76
C PRO A 462 -37.21 -11.05 -5.55
N PRO A 463 -37.23 -11.08 -6.90
CA PRO A 463 -36.20 -10.45 -7.72
C PRO A 463 -36.02 -8.96 -7.43
N LEU A 464 -34.76 -8.51 -7.33
CA LEU A 464 -34.41 -7.13 -7.04
C LEU A 464 -34.07 -6.36 -8.33
N PHE A 465 -34.64 -5.17 -8.51
CA PHE A 465 -34.37 -4.33 -9.68
C PHE A 465 -32.98 -3.69 -9.60
N HIS A 466 -31.99 -4.24 -10.33
CA HIS A 466 -30.60 -3.77 -10.33
C HIS A 466 -29.88 -4.14 -11.65
N PRO A 467 -28.93 -3.32 -12.18
CA PRO A 467 -28.21 -3.62 -13.42
C PRO A 467 -27.51 -5.00 -13.45
N ASN A 468 -26.94 -5.42 -12.33
CA ASN A 468 -26.22 -6.71 -12.18
C ASN A 468 -27.08 -7.86 -11.59
N ILE A 469 -28.42 -7.72 -11.56
CA ILE A 469 -29.33 -8.78 -11.11
C ILE A 469 -30.29 -9.08 -12.25
N TYR A 470 -30.32 -10.33 -12.70
CA TYR A 470 -31.22 -10.77 -13.77
C TYR A 470 -32.69 -10.62 -13.36
N PRO A 471 -33.63 -10.47 -14.30
CA PRO A 471 -35.07 -10.40 -14.00
C PRO A 471 -35.61 -11.61 -13.22
N ASN A 472 -34.94 -12.76 -13.32
CA ASN A 472 -35.29 -13.96 -12.57
C ASN A 472 -34.78 -13.95 -11.12
N GLY A 473 -33.95 -12.97 -10.72
CA GLY A 473 -33.35 -12.81 -9.39
C GLY A 473 -31.87 -13.20 -9.29
N ASP A 474 -31.29 -13.83 -10.31
CA ASP A 474 -29.90 -14.31 -10.25
C ASP A 474 -28.90 -13.15 -10.24
N VAL A 475 -27.90 -13.23 -9.36
CA VAL A 475 -26.87 -12.19 -9.20
C VAL A 475 -25.69 -12.48 -10.13
N CYS A 476 -25.26 -11.47 -10.90
CA CYS A 476 -24.17 -11.56 -11.86
C CYS A 476 -23.02 -10.60 -11.47
N ILE A 477 -22.05 -11.12 -10.72
CA ILE A 477 -20.84 -10.39 -10.31
C ILE A 477 -19.61 -11.29 -10.47
N SER A 478 -18.46 -10.69 -10.75
CA SER A 478 -17.21 -11.40 -11.08
C SER A 478 -16.83 -12.48 -10.06
N ILE A 479 -17.00 -12.22 -8.76
CA ILE A 479 -16.70 -13.20 -7.69
C ILE A 479 -17.52 -14.51 -7.82
N LEU A 480 -18.68 -14.49 -8.49
CA LEU A 480 -19.52 -15.67 -8.73
C LEU A 480 -19.25 -16.33 -10.09
N HIS A 481 -18.34 -15.79 -10.91
CA HIS A 481 -17.95 -16.39 -12.18
C HIS A 481 -16.92 -17.51 -11.95
N PRO A 482 -17.07 -18.67 -12.63
CA PRO A 482 -16.11 -19.77 -12.55
C PRO A 482 -14.68 -19.31 -12.88
N PRO A 483 -13.65 -20.02 -12.37
CA PRO A 483 -12.24 -19.63 -12.51
C PRO A 483 -11.66 -19.76 -13.94
N GLU A 484 -12.49 -19.90 -14.96
CA GLU A 484 -12.08 -20.03 -16.36
C GLU A 484 -11.47 -18.72 -16.90
N GLU A 485 -10.57 -18.81 -17.88
CA GLU A 485 -10.07 -17.62 -18.57
C GLU A 485 -11.21 -16.96 -19.34
N ASP A 486 -11.40 -15.66 -19.10
CA ASP A 486 -12.38 -14.89 -19.85
C ASP A 486 -12.10 -14.97 -21.34
N LYS A 487 -13.02 -15.54 -22.10
CA LYS A 487 -12.91 -15.56 -23.56
C LYS A 487 -12.84 -14.16 -24.15
N TRP A 488 -13.37 -13.15 -23.44
CA TRP A 488 -13.50 -11.78 -23.92
C TRP A 488 -12.63 -10.77 -23.16
N GLY A 489 -11.90 -11.21 -22.13
CA GLY A 489 -10.89 -10.41 -21.42
C GLY A 489 -11.41 -9.23 -20.60
N TYR A 490 -12.69 -9.21 -20.23
CA TYR A 490 -13.31 -8.11 -19.47
C TYR A 490 -12.97 -8.15 -17.97
N GLU A 491 -12.75 -9.34 -17.39
CA GLU A 491 -12.41 -9.48 -15.97
C GLU A 491 -11.07 -10.18 -15.77
N SER A 492 -10.30 -9.73 -14.78
CA SER A 492 -9.06 -10.40 -14.38
C SER A 492 -9.37 -11.74 -13.70
N ALA A 493 -8.52 -12.76 -13.89
CA ALA A 493 -8.61 -14.02 -13.15
C ALA A 493 -8.60 -13.82 -11.61
N SER A 494 -8.03 -12.71 -11.13
CA SER A 494 -8.02 -12.35 -9.71
C SER A 494 -9.35 -11.82 -9.17
N GLU A 495 -10.25 -11.37 -10.05
CA GLU A 495 -11.58 -10.84 -9.71
C GLU A 495 -12.65 -11.93 -9.73
N ARG A 496 -12.32 -13.10 -10.31
CA ARG A 496 -13.20 -14.26 -10.39
C ARG A 496 -13.22 -15.09 -9.12
N TRP A 497 -14.08 -16.11 -9.10
CA TRP A 497 -14.12 -17.08 -8.01
C TRP A 497 -12.75 -17.71 -7.77
N SER A 498 -12.34 -17.78 -6.50
CA SER A 498 -11.21 -18.60 -6.07
C SER A 498 -11.57 -19.34 -4.79
N PRO A 499 -10.98 -20.52 -4.52
CA PRO A 499 -11.28 -21.31 -3.32
C PRO A 499 -10.99 -20.62 -1.97
N VAL A 500 -10.39 -19.44 -1.99
CA VAL A 500 -10.10 -18.61 -0.81
C VAL A 500 -11.33 -17.79 -0.38
N GLN A 501 -12.28 -17.56 -1.30
CA GLN A 501 -13.49 -16.78 -1.04
C GLN A 501 -14.48 -17.55 -0.16
N THR A 502 -15.22 -16.82 0.69
CA THR A 502 -16.19 -17.37 1.65
C THR A 502 -17.59 -16.84 1.36
N PRO A 503 -18.66 -17.44 1.91
CA PRO A 503 -20.01 -16.88 1.79
C PRO A 503 -20.09 -15.43 2.29
N GLU A 504 -19.32 -15.10 3.34
CA GLU A 504 -19.19 -13.73 3.84
C GLU A 504 -18.62 -12.77 2.78
N THR A 505 -17.50 -13.12 2.11
CA THR A 505 -16.90 -12.23 1.10
C THR A 505 -17.82 -12.02 -0.10
N ILE A 506 -18.63 -13.02 -0.47
CA ILE A 506 -19.67 -12.90 -1.49
C ILE A 506 -20.72 -11.85 -1.06
N LEU A 507 -21.26 -11.95 0.16
CA LEU A 507 -22.31 -11.04 0.61
C LEU A 507 -21.81 -9.60 0.78
N LEU A 508 -20.56 -9.41 1.24
CA LEU A 508 -19.92 -8.10 1.26
C LEU A 508 -19.76 -7.51 -0.15
N SER A 509 -19.42 -8.34 -1.14
CA SER A 509 -19.36 -7.93 -2.54
C SER A 509 -20.72 -7.51 -3.08
N VAL A 510 -21.79 -8.21 -2.70
CA VAL A 510 -23.18 -7.87 -3.07
C VAL A 510 -23.62 -6.54 -2.45
N ILE A 511 -23.30 -6.27 -1.19
CA ILE A 511 -23.59 -4.97 -0.55
C ILE A 511 -22.83 -3.84 -1.25
N SER A 512 -21.56 -4.09 -1.61
CA SER A 512 -20.76 -3.14 -2.40
C SER A 512 -21.38 -2.88 -3.78
N MET A 513 -21.87 -3.93 -4.45
CA MET A 513 -22.54 -3.84 -5.75
C MET A 513 -23.81 -2.97 -5.66
N LEU A 514 -24.65 -3.17 -4.64
CA LEU A 514 -25.85 -2.34 -4.43
C LEU A 514 -25.52 -0.85 -4.23
N SER A 515 -24.33 -0.54 -3.72
CA SER A 515 -23.86 0.83 -3.52
C SER A 515 -23.31 1.46 -4.80
N SER A 516 -22.77 0.66 -5.73
CA SER A 516 -22.15 1.13 -6.98
C SER A 516 -22.38 0.10 -8.09
N PRO A 517 -23.50 0.22 -8.84
CA PRO A 517 -23.81 -0.70 -9.94
C PRO A 517 -22.73 -0.68 -11.02
N ASN A 518 -22.40 -1.84 -11.58
CA ASN A 518 -21.51 -1.96 -12.73
C ASN A 518 -22.33 -2.00 -14.03
N ASP A 519 -22.14 -1.03 -14.92
CA ASP A 519 -22.86 -0.90 -16.20
C ASP A 519 -22.08 -1.39 -17.43
N GLU A 520 -20.85 -1.89 -17.26
CA GLU A 520 -20.03 -2.43 -18.35
C GLU A 520 -20.56 -3.77 -18.89
N SER A 521 -21.24 -4.57 -18.06
CA SER A 521 -21.83 -5.86 -18.43
C SER A 521 -23.11 -6.14 -17.62
N PRO A 522 -24.24 -5.48 -17.96
CA PRO A 522 -25.46 -5.57 -17.16
C PRO A 522 -26.22 -6.88 -17.41
N ALA A 523 -26.66 -7.53 -16.34
CA ALA A 523 -27.59 -8.65 -16.35
C ALA A 523 -29.03 -8.23 -16.64
N ASN A 524 -29.40 -6.99 -16.28
CA ASN A 524 -30.69 -6.39 -16.56
C ASN A 524 -30.52 -5.13 -17.39
N VAL A 525 -30.78 -5.26 -18.70
CA VAL A 525 -30.62 -4.20 -19.69
C VAL A 525 -31.51 -3.00 -19.38
N GLU A 526 -32.73 -3.21 -18.89
CA GLU A 526 -33.65 -2.11 -18.58
C GLU A 526 -33.19 -1.33 -17.34
N ALA A 527 -32.75 -2.02 -16.30
CA ALA A 527 -32.17 -1.38 -15.12
C ALA A 527 -30.91 -0.58 -15.48
N ALA A 528 -30.06 -1.10 -16.37
CA ALA A 528 -28.86 -0.41 -16.85
C ALA A 528 -29.16 0.78 -17.77
N ARG A 529 -30.23 0.70 -18.57
CA ARG A 529 -30.72 1.82 -19.40
C ARG A 529 -31.24 2.95 -18.51
N LEU A 530 -32.13 2.65 -17.55
CA LEU A 530 -32.63 3.64 -16.60
C LEU A 530 -31.51 4.23 -15.74
N TRP A 531 -30.53 3.42 -15.32
CA TRP A 531 -29.36 3.92 -14.58
C TRP A 531 -28.58 5.01 -15.34
N ARG A 532 -28.41 4.86 -16.67
CA ARG A 532 -27.65 5.81 -17.52
C ARG A 532 -28.49 7.00 -17.99
N GLU A 533 -29.74 6.74 -18.39
CA GLU A 533 -30.58 7.71 -19.11
C GLU A 533 -31.58 8.43 -18.19
N ASP A 534 -32.13 7.74 -17.18
CA ASP A 534 -33.12 8.30 -16.26
C ASP A 534 -32.91 7.87 -14.80
N PRO A 535 -31.93 8.47 -14.10
CA PRO A 535 -31.64 8.15 -12.70
C PRO A 535 -32.81 8.40 -11.74
N LYS A 536 -33.80 9.22 -12.13
CA LYS A 536 -34.97 9.53 -11.30
C LYS A 536 -35.96 8.37 -11.33
N GLU A 537 -36.28 7.87 -12.53
CA GLU A 537 -37.14 6.70 -12.67
C GLU A 537 -36.45 5.44 -12.11
N PHE A 538 -35.13 5.29 -12.32
CA PHE A 538 -34.35 4.23 -11.67
C PHE A 538 -34.51 4.26 -10.14
N LYS A 539 -34.31 5.43 -9.52
CA LYS A 539 -34.48 5.59 -8.07
C LYS A 539 -35.89 5.23 -7.61
N LYS A 540 -36.92 5.58 -8.40
CA LYS A 540 -38.32 5.28 -8.07
C LYS A 540 -38.60 3.78 -8.10
N GLU A 541 -38.11 3.05 -9.10
CA GLU A 541 -38.25 1.58 -9.16
C GLU A 541 -37.51 0.89 -8.01
N VAL A 542 -36.28 1.32 -7.70
CA VAL A 542 -35.55 0.79 -6.54
C VAL A 542 -36.30 1.06 -5.23
N ARG A 543 -36.86 2.26 -5.07
CA ARG A 543 -37.63 2.61 -3.85
C ARG A 543 -38.96 1.88 -3.74
N LYS A 544 -39.54 1.38 -4.84
CA LYS A 544 -40.65 0.42 -4.76
C LYS A 544 -40.18 -0.92 -4.19
N CYS A 545 -39.02 -1.42 -4.64
CA CYS A 545 -38.45 -2.66 -4.11
C CYS A 545 -38.15 -2.57 -2.61
N VAL A 546 -37.61 -1.43 -2.15
CA VAL A 546 -37.35 -1.18 -0.71
C VAL A 546 -38.66 -1.21 0.10
N ARG A 547 -39.72 -0.54 -0.35
CA ARG A 547 -41.02 -0.54 0.34
C ARG A 547 -41.67 -1.92 0.36
N ALA A 548 -41.66 -2.62 -0.78
CA ALA A 548 -42.15 -3.99 -0.87
C ALA A 548 -41.40 -4.93 0.10
N SER A 549 -40.10 -4.72 0.29
CA SER A 549 -39.31 -5.51 1.25
C SER A 549 -39.71 -5.29 2.72
N LEU A 550 -40.35 -4.16 3.02
CA LEU A 550 -40.88 -3.81 4.34
C LEU A 550 -42.35 -4.26 4.53
N GLY A 551 -42.99 -4.82 3.50
CA GLY A 551 -44.42 -5.15 3.52
C GLY A 551 -45.33 -3.94 3.32
N GLU A 552 -44.80 -2.81 2.83
CA GLU A 552 -45.56 -1.63 2.44
C GLU A 552 -45.91 -1.72 0.94
N GLU A 553 -47.20 -1.88 0.61
CA GLU A 553 -47.70 -1.89 -0.78
C GLU A 553 -47.73 -0.48 -1.41
#